data_AF-A0A920IB02-F1
#
_entry.id   AF-A0A920IB02-F1
#
_cell.length_a   1.000
_cell.length_b   1.000
_cell.length_c   1.000
_cell.angle_alpha   90.00
_cell.angle_beta   90.00
_cell.angle_gamma   90.00
#
_symmetry.space_group_name_H-M   'P 1'
#
loop_
_entity.id
_entity.type
_entity.pdbx_description
1 polymer ?
#
loop_
_entity_poly.entity_id
_entity_poly.type
_entity_poly.pdbx_seq_one_letter_code
_entity_poly.pdbx_strand_id
1 'polypeptide(L)'
;MHFPRSCLHCEQPECVTVCPTGASYKRQEDGIVLVNPETCIGCKLCSWACPYGAREYDHKQGIMKKCTLCVDRIYNEELEEEDRKPACVLACPTSARLFGDFSDPQSDVSILSEKRGGVALMDNLGYKPVNRYLPPRKNI
;
A
#
# COMPACT_ATOMS: atom_id res chain seq x y z
N MET A 1 -4.55 4.82 20.67
CA MET A 1 -5.02 4.48 19.32
C MET A 1 -3.80 4.11 18.49
N HIS A 2 -3.71 2.87 17.98
CA HIS A 2 -2.59 2.43 17.13
C HIS A 2 -3.02 2.51 15.67
N PHE A 3 -2.23 3.23 14.87
CA PHE A 3 -2.57 3.52 13.48
C PHE A 3 -1.41 3.06 12.57
N PRO A 4 -1.42 1.79 12.10
CA PRO A 4 -0.35 1.29 11.27
C PRO A 4 -0.36 2.01 9.92
N ARG A 5 0.77 2.63 9.57
CA ARG A 5 0.95 3.35 8.30
C ARG A 5 1.93 2.58 7.43
N SER A 6 1.41 1.93 6.39
CA SER A 6 2.18 1.43 5.26
C SER A 6 2.01 2.38 4.07
N CYS A 7 2.60 2.05 2.92
CA CYS A 7 2.13 2.63 1.66
C CYS A 7 0.66 2.26 1.45
N LEU A 8 -0.13 3.23 0.96
CA LEU A 8 -1.56 3.07 0.73
C LEU A 8 -1.92 2.74 -0.73
N HIS A 9 -0.88 2.57 -1.58
CA HIS A 9 -1.00 2.25 -3.01
C HIS A 9 -2.09 3.08 -3.70
N CYS A 10 -1.97 4.40 -3.52
CA CYS A 10 -2.94 5.40 -3.93
C CYS A 10 -3.38 5.27 -5.40
N GLU A 11 -4.67 5.52 -5.65
CA GLU A 11 -5.21 5.59 -7.01
C GLU A 11 -4.61 6.78 -7.78
N GLN A 12 -4.43 7.92 -7.09
CA GLN A 12 -3.76 9.12 -7.59
C GLN A 12 -2.43 9.35 -6.84
N PRO A 13 -1.35 8.63 -7.22
CA PRO A 13 -0.10 8.67 -6.49
C PRO A 13 0.82 9.80 -6.97
N GLU A 14 0.82 10.97 -6.31
CA GLU A 14 1.77 12.05 -6.67
C GLU A 14 3.23 11.64 -6.55
N CYS A 15 3.55 10.64 -5.72
CA CYS A 15 4.89 10.08 -5.64
C CYS A 15 5.38 9.45 -6.96
N VAL A 16 4.46 9.07 -7.85
CA VAL A 16 4.72 8.68 -9.25
C VAL A 16 4.90 9.94 -10.11
N THR A 17 3.94 10.87 -10.07
CA THR A 17 3.94 12.12 -10.85
C THR A 17 5.23 12.93 -10.70
N VAL A 18 5.74 13.07 -9.46
CA VAL A 18 6.93 13.89 -9.19
C VAL A 18 8.26 13.18 -9.49
N CYS A 19 8.25 11.92 -9.94
CA CYS A 19 9.47 11.17 -10.15
C CYS A 19 10.11 11.54 -11.50
N PRO A 20 11.26 12.25 -11.51
CA PRO A 20 11.80 12.81 -12.75
C PRO A 20 12.38 11.77 -13.71
N THR A 21 12.68 10.57 -13.21
CA THR A 21 13.27 9.47 -14.00
C THR A 21 12.24 8.42 -14.42
N GLY A 22 10.98 8.54 -13.99
CA GLY A 22 9.98 7.48 -14.15
C GLY A 22 10.22 6.25 -13.27
N ALA A 23 11.18 6.28 -12.33
CA ALA A 23 11.46 5.15 -11.45
C ALA A 23 10.28 4.78 -10.54
N SER A 24 9.48 5.76 -10.12
CA SER A 24 8.22 5.47 -9.43
C SER A 24 7.12 5.29 -10.45
N TYR A 25 6.38 4.19 -10.38
CA TYR A 25 5.33 3.86 -11.33
C TYR A 25 4.17 3.15 -10.64
N LYS A 26 3.00 3.14 -11.27
CA LYS A 26 1.82 2.35 -10.87
C LYS A 26 1.57 1.29 -11.94
N ARG A 27 1.55 0.03 -11.53
CA ARG A 27 1.18 -1.09 -12.40
C ARG A 27 -0.28 -0.96 -12.86
N GLN A 28 -0.57 -1.31 -14.09
CA GLN A 28 -1.90 -1.15 -14.68
C GLN A 28 -2.82 -2.33 -14.33
N GLU A 29 -2.23 -3.51 -14.20
CA GLU A 29 -2.91 -4.77 -13.97
C GLU A 29 -3.48 -4.93 -12.55
N ASP A 30 -2.87 -4.30 -11.54
CA ASP A 30 -3.22 -4.50 -10.12
C ASP A 30 -3.19 -3.20 -9.28
N GLY A 31 -2.81 -2.06 -9.88
CA GLY A 31 -2.71 -0.78 -9.21
C GLY A 31 -1.57 -0.64 -8.18
N ILE A 32 -0.66 -1.61 -8.08
CA ILE A 32 0.45 -1.55 -7.12
C ILE A 32 1.46 -0.49 -7.56
N VAL A 33 1.56 0.59 -6.77
CA VAL A 33 2.64 1.58 -6.89
C VAL A 33 3.97 0.95 -6.51
N LEU A 34 5.05 1.13 -7.28
CA LEU A 34 6.38 0.55 -7.05
C LEU A 34 7.51 1.57 -7.32
N VAL A 35 8.75 1.13 -7.12
CA VAL A 35 9.98 1.86 -7.47
C VAL A 35 10.91 0.91 -8.20
N ASN A 36 11.31 1.27 -9.42
CA ASN A 36 12.37 0.60 -10.15
C ASN A 36 13.73 1.04 -9.55
N PRO A 37 14.51 0.12 -8.95
CA PRO A 37 15.80 0.46 -8.34
C PRO A 37 16.85 0.88 -9.38
N GLU A 38 16.78 0.40 -10.62
CA GLU A 38 17.79 0.65 -11.65
C GLU A 38 17.76 2.09 -12.19
N THR A 39 16.58 2.71 -12.19
CA THR A 39 16.36 4.08 -12.68
C THR A 39 16.16 5.09 -11.56
N CYS A 40 16.15 4.65 -10.31
CA CYS A 40 16.00 5.52 -9.15
C CYS A 40 17.32 6.23 -8.85
N ILE A 41 17.31 7.56 -8.89
CA ILE A 41 18.49 8.40 -8.59
C ILE A 41 18.53 8.92 -7.14
N GLY A 42 17.65 8.41 -6.27
CA GLY A 42 17.67 8.79 -4.85
C GLY A 42 17.31 10.25 -4.53
N CYS A 43 16.69 11.01 -5.45
CA CYS A 43 16.44 12.45 -5.28
C CYS A 43 15.40 12.83 -4.20
N LYS A 44 14.72 11.84 -3.60
CA LYS A 44 13.76 12.00 -2.50
C LYS A 44 12.49 12.82 -2.79
N LEU A 45 12.28 13.33 -3.99
CA LEU A 45 11.06 14.08 -4.35
C LEU A 45 9.77 13.28 -4.05
N CYS A 46 9.79 11.98 -4.34
CA CYS A 46 8.65 11.10 -4.04
C CYS A 46 8.31 10.97 -2.54
N SER A 47 9.28 11.16 -1.63
CA SER A 47 8.99 11.18 -0.18
C SER A 47 8.37 12.50 0.24
N TRP A 48 8.85 13.62 -0.33
CA TRP A 48 8.26 14.94 -0.11
C TRP A 48 6.81 15.02 -0.62
N ALA A 49 6.51 14.40 -1.75
CA ALA A 49 5.16 14.33 -2.30
C ALA A 49 4.24 13.33 -1.58
N CYS A 50 4.76 12.43 -0.73
CA CYS A 50 3.92 11.45 -0.05
C CYS A 50 3.45 11.97 1.31
N PRO A 51 2.18 12.36 1.49
CA PRO A 51 1.70 12.92 2.75
C PRO A 51 1.66 11.89 3.89
N TYR A 52 1.76 10.60 3.54
CA TYR A 52 1.67 9.49 4.48
C TYR A 52 3.03 9.05 5.05
N GLY A 53 4.13 9.67 4.61
CA GLY A 53 5.49 9.30 5.03
C GLY A 53 5.89 7.87 4.65
N ALA A 54 5.29 7.32 3.58
CA ALA A 54 5.40 5.90 3.23
C ALA A 54 6.57 5.57 2.27
N ARG A 55 7.57 6.45 2.18
CA ARG A 55 8.72 6.36 1.28
C ARG A 55 9.98 6.59 2.10
N GLU A 56 10.92 5.65 2.01
CA GLU A 56 12.14 5.67 2.81
C GLU A 56 13.36 5.67 1.89
N TYR A 57 14.45 6.31 2.30
CA TYR A 57 15.69 6.33 1.53
C TYR A 57 16.65 5.26 2.04
N ASP A 58 17.06 4.37 1.16
CA ASP A 58 18.11 3.39 1.44
C ASP A 58 19.47 4.05 1.23
N HIS A 59 20.15 4.38 2.33
CA HIS A 59 21.46 5.03 2.31
C HIS A 59 22.56 4.15 1.73
N LYS A 60 22.42 2.82 1.78
CA LYS A 60 23.43 1.89 1.27
C LYS A 60 23.33 1.77 -0.25
N GLN A 61 22.11 1.70 -0.78
CA GLN A 61 21.87 1.54 -2.22
C GLN A 61 21.71 2.88 -2.95
N GLY A 62 21.46 3.97 -2.23
CA GLY A 62 21.26 5.29 -2.83
C GLY A 62 19.90 5.47 -3.50
N ILE A 63 18.89 4.68 -3.12
CA ILE A 63 17.59 4.63 -3.80
C ILE A 63 16.42 4.72 -2.82
N MET A 64 15.23 5.01 -3.35
CA MET A 64 13.99 5.04 -2.57
C MET A 64 13.39 3.64 -2.43
N LYS A 65 12.94 3.29 -1.22
CA LYS A 65 12.21 2.08 -0.88
C LYS A 65 10.82 2.43 -0.37
N LYS A 66 9.94 1.42 -0.38
CA LYS A 66 8.57 1.48 0.16
C LYS A 66 8.00 0.08 0.35
N CYS A 67 6.93 -0.04 1.13
CA CYS A 67 6.09 -1.23 1.15
C CYS A 67 5.66 -1.61 -0.28
N THR A 68 6.03 -2.79 -0.76
CA THR A 68 5.76 -3.27 -2.12
C THR A 68 4.45 -4.06 -2.22
N LEU A 69 3.61 -4.06 -1.18
CA LEU A 69 2.50 -5.01 -1.03
C LEU A 69 2.94 -6.48 -1.06
N CYS A 70 4.24 -6.74 -0.81
CA CYS A 70 4.86 -8.07 -0.91
C CYS A 70 4.57 -8.74 -2.26
N VAL A 71 4.78 -8.02 -3.38
CA VAL A 71 4.66 -8.57 -4.75
C VAL A 71 5.45 -9.86 -4.96
N ASP A 72 6.54 -10.05 -4.22
CA ASP A 72 7.37 -11.26 -4.17
C ASP A 72 6.67 -12.47 -3.52
N ARG A 73 5.59 -12.24 -2.77
CA ARG A 73 4.81 -13.27 -2.06
C ARG A 73 3.45 -13.51 -2.67
N ILE A 74 2.71 -12.45 -2.99
CA ILE A 74 1.30 -12.54 -3.40
C ILE A 74 1.09 -13.27 -4.74
N TYR A 75 2.15 -13.40 -5.55
CA TYR A 75 2.14 -14.13 -6.81
C TYR A 75 3.06 -15.36 -6.80
N ASN A 76 3.65 -15.72 -5.65
CA ASN A 76 4.57 -16.84 -5.60
C ASN A 76 3.79 -18.17 -5.55
N GLU A 77 3.84 -18.92 -6.65
CA GLU A 77 3.15 -20.20 -6.79
C GLU A 77 3.76 -21.34 -5.97
N GLU A 78 5.00 -21.18 -5.49
CA GLU A 78 5.64 -22.12 -4.55
C GLU A 78 5.04 -22.04 -3.15
N LEU A 79 4.29 -20.97 -2.84
CA LEU A 79 3.51 -20.86 -1.60
C LEU A 79 2.11 -21.42 -1.82
N GLU A 80 1.57 -22.06 -0.77
CA GLU A 80 0.15 -22.39 -0.70
C GLU A 80 -0.71 -21.14 -0.90
N GLU A 81 -1.86 -21.28 -1.55
CA GLU A 81 -2.71 -20.15 -1.91
C GLU A 81 -3.09 -19.28 -0.69
N GLU A 82 -3.32 -19.91 0.47
CA GLU A 82 -3.65 -19.24 1.72
C GLU A 82 -2.51 -18.37 2.29
N ASP A 83 -1.25 -18.67 1.91
CA ASP A 83 -0.01 -18.01 2.34
C ASP A 83 0.47 -16.92 1.36
N ARG A 84 -0.15 -16.80 0.18
CA ARG A 84 0.10 -15.76 -0.83
C ARG A 84 -0.46 -14.39 -0.40
N LYS A 85 -0.06 -13.95 0.78
CA LYS A 85 -0.47 -12.70 1.43
C LYS A 85 0.74 -11.88 1.86
N PRO A 86 0.57 -10.56 2.04
CA PRO A 86 1.63 -9.73 2.59
C PRO A 86 2.09 -10.21 3.97
N ALA A 87 3.39 -10.18 4.21
CA ALA A 87 3.98 -10.60 5.49
C ALA A 87 3.37 -9.85 6.68
N CYS A 88 3.00 -8.58 6.48
CA CYS A 88 2.39 -7.74 7.50
C CYS A 88 0.96 -8.17 7.89
N VAL A 89 0.26 -8.92 7.03
CA VAL A 89 -1.06 -9.52 7.27
C VAL A 89 -0.88 -10.83 8.04
N LEU A 90 -0.01 -11.71 7.56
CA LEU A 90 0.26 -13.01 8.19
C LEU A 90 0.83 -12.86 9.61
N ALA A 91 1.72 -11.89 9.82
CA ALA A 91 2.32 -11.64 11.12
C ALA A 91 1.37 -11.00 12.14
N CYS A 92 0.16 -10.59 11.75
CA CYS A 92 -0.74 -9.86 12.64
C CYS A 92 -1.54 -10.84 13.54
N PRO A 93 -1.23 -10.93 14.86
CA PRO A 93 -1.87 -11.94 15.73
C PRO A 93 -3.35 -11.67 15.98
N THR A 94 -3.80 -10.43 15.76
CA THR A 94 -5.19 -10.00 15.98
C THR A 94 -5.99 -9.87 14.68
N SER A 95 -5.39 -10.24 13.53
CA SER A 95 -6.00 -10.10 12.20
C SER A 95 -6.53 -8.68 11.94
N ALA A 96 -5.80 -7.66 12.44
CA ALA A 96 -6.15 -6.26 12.26
C ALA A 96 -5.92 -5.75 10.83
N ARG A 97 -5.17 -6.51 10.03
CA ARG A 97 -4.90 -6.23 8.61
C ARG A 97 -5.48 -7.35 7.77
N LEU A 98 -6.10 -6.98 6.66
CA LEU A 98 -6.68 -7.86 5.68
C LEU A 98 -6.18 -7.44 4.31
N PHE A 99 -6.11 -8.39 3.39
CA PHE A 99 -5.61 -8.18 2.03
C PHE A 99 -6.52 -8.91 1.05
N GLY A 100 -6.75 -8.28 -0.10
CA GLY A 100 -7.60 -8.79 -1.17
C GLY A 100 -7.76 -7.72 -2.25
N ASP A 101 -8.45 -8.10 -3.33
CA ASP A 101 -8.77 -7.20 -4.43
C ASP A 101 -9.87 -6.21 -4.02
N PHE A 102 -9.52 -4.94 -3.86
CA PHE A 102 -10.49 -3.90 -3.48
C PHE A 102 -11.37 -3.42 -4.65
N SER A 103 -11.07 -3.86 -5.88
CA SER A 103 -11.91 -3.60 -7.06
C SER A 103 -13.01 -4.65 -7.23
N ASP A 104 -12.83 -5.85 -6.67
CA ASP A 104 -13.86 -6.88 -6.60
C ASP A 104 -14.84 -6.60 -5.45
N PRO A 105 -16.13 -6.31 -5.70
CA PRO A 105 -17.12 -6.08 -4.66
C PRO A 105 -17.41 -7.32 -3.81
N GLN A 106 -17.08 -8.53 -4.29
CA GLN A 106 -17.28 -9.78 -3.57
C GLN A 106 -16.09 -10.18 -2.70
N SER A 107 -14.98 -9.42 -2.74
CA SER A 107 -13.82 -9.72 -1.90
C SER A 107 -14.08 -9.40 -0.43
N ASP A 108 -13.43 -10.15 0.46
CA ASP A 108 -13.54 -9.95 1.92
C ASP A 108 -13.23 -8.51 2.35
N VAL A 109 -12.25 -7.87 1.69
CA VAL A 109 -11.85 -6.50 2.02
C VAL A 109 -12.88 -5.46 1.58
N SER A 110 -13.52 -5.66 0.42
CA SER A 110 -14.58 -4.79 -0.09
C SER A 110 -15.83 -4.90 0.78
N ILE A 111 -16.30 -6.12 1.02
CA ILE A 111 -17.48 -6.41 1.86
C ILE A 111 -17.27 -5.87 3.28
N LEU A 112 -16.12 -6.13 3.89
CA LEU A 112 -15.87 -5.68 5.26
C LEU A 112 -15.75 -4.16 5.36
N SER A 113 -15.08 -3.52 4.39
CA SER A 113 -14.97 -2.07 4.35
C SER A 113 -16.34 -1.42 4.24
N GLU A 114 -17.20 -1.88 3.34
CA GLU A 114 -18.57 -1.36 3.22
C GLU A 114 -19.35 -1.58 4.52
N LYS A 115 -19.40 -2.82 5.01
CA LYS A 115 -20.17 -3.21 6.20
C LYS A 115 -19.78 -2.45 7.47
N ARG A 116 -18.50 -2.10 7.62
CA ARG A 116 -17.97 -1.44 8.82
C ARG A 116 -17.69 0.05 8.64
N GLY A 117 -18.00 0.64 7.48
CA GLY A 117 -17.75 2.05 7.21
C GLY A 117 -16.26 2.38 7.14
N GLY A 118 -15.50 1.59 6.37
CA GLY A 118 -14.09 1.80 6.13
C GLY A 118 -13.82 3.15 5.47
N VAL A 119 -12.82 3.87 5.98
CA VAL A 119 -12.50 5.24 5.56
C VAL A 119 -11.13 5.30 4.89
N ALA A 120 -11.01 6.15 3.86
CA ALA A 120 -9.71 6.58 3.36
C ALA A 120 -9.01 7.48 4.39
N LEU A 121 -7.70 7.31 4.54
CA LEU A 121 -6.89 8.23 5.34
C LEU A 121 -6.70 9.55 4.58
N MET A 122 -7.07 10.67 5.20
CA MET A 122 -6.88 12.02 4.63
C MET A 122 -7.43 12.17 3.20
N ASP A 123 -8.65 11.66 2.98
CA ASP A 123 -9.31 11.61 1.67
C ASP A 123 -9.41 12.99 0.98
N ASN A 124 -9.51 14.05 1.79
CA ASN A 124 -9.58 15.44 1.36
C ASN A 124 -8.33 15.91 0.58
N LEU A 125 -7.21 15.19 0.64
CA LEU A 125 -5.99 15.55 -0.09
C LEU A 125 -6.02 15.12 -1.56
N GLY A 126 -7.02 14.35 -1.99
CA GLY A 126 -7.18 13.95 -3.39
C GLY A 126 -6.27 12.81 -3.86
N TYR A 127 -5.46 12.20 -2.99
CA TYR A 127 -4.59 11.07 -3.37
C TYR A 127 -5.37 9.76 -3.58
N LYS A 128 -6.64 9.69 -3.14
CA LYS A 128 -7.51 8.51 -3.26
C LYS A 128 -6.82 7.21 -2.80
N PRO A 129 -6.46 7.09 -1.51
CA PRO A 129 -5.81 5.88 -1.01
C PRO A 129 -6.74 4.66 -1.10
N VAL A 130 -6.20 3.52 -1.55
CA VAL A 130 -6.96 2.27 -1.72
C VAL A 130 -7.14 1.55 -0.39
N ASN A 131 -6.10 1.54 0.46
CA ASN A 131 -6.20 1.02 1.81
C ASN A 131 -7.27 1.75 2.63
N ARG A 132 -8.16 0.98 3.26
CA ARG A 132 -9.22 1.48 4.14
C ARG A 132 -8.94 1.18 5.60
N TYR A 133 -9.22 2.15 6.46
CA TYR A 133 -9.17 1.98 7.91
C TYR A 133 -10.57 1.76 8.44
N LEU A 134 -10.75 0.70 9.23
CA LEU A 134 -12.02 0.43 9.88
C LEU A 134 -12.12 1.22 11.19
N PRO A 135 -13.28 1.83 11.50
CA PRO A 135 -13.47 2.50 12.77
C PRO A 135 -13.34 1.50 13.94
N PRO A 136 -12.94 1.98 15.13
CA PRO A 136 -12.93 1.16 16.34
C PRO A 136 -14.27 0.43 16.52
N ARG A 137 -14.22 -0.85 16.93
CA ARG A 137 -15.44 -1.58 17.26
C ARG A 137 -16.12 -0.86 18.43
N LYS A 138 -17.43 -0.68 18.36
CA LYS A 138 -18.20 -0.20 19.52
C LYS A 138 -18.04 -1.26 20.61
N ASN A 139 -17.68 -0.84 21.82
CA ASN A 139 -17.75 -1.74 22.96
C ASN A 139 -19.24 -2.09 23.15
N ILE A 140 -19.56 -3.38 23.01
CA ILE A 140 -20.86 -3.94 23.39
C ILE A 140 -20.79 -4.21 24.88
#